data_AF-A0AA95L6A8-F1
#
_entry.id   AF-A0AA95L6A8-F1
#
_cell.length_a   1.000
_cell.length_b   1.000
_cell.length_c   1.000
_cell.angle_alpha   90.00
_cell.angle_beta   90.00
_cell.angle_gamma   90.00
#
_symmetry.space_group_name_H-M   'P 1'
#
loop_
_entity.id
_entity.type
_entity.pdbx_description
1 polymer ?
#
loop_
_entity_poly.entity_id
_entity_poly.type
_entity_poly.pdbx_seq_one_letter_code
_entity_poly.pdbx_strand_id
1 'polypeptide(L)'
;MKKILYSLLAALVLLTACNAEEPNNNRQSANVPLTKEVKDTPIKVNDGQTTKDSEEKLNEQSQETQPREIPQPLTKAQVKEIIDFYGAGKGDQLSNFSFVNGEIKATVNLAPKKMFPAKDIAVNRYSQLSDELLKHEGWNILTITYPAVGTISMHRNEKETNDKGDYFPTMVIKEKLK
;
A
#
# COMPACT_ATOMS: atom_id res chain seq x y z
N MET A 1 33.27 -22.59 46.51
CA MET A 1 34.08 -23.78 46.15
C MET A 1 33.70 -24.22 44.74
N LYS A 2 34.73 -24.57 43.95
CA LYS A 2 34.73 -25.23 42.61
C LYS A 2 34.05 -24.44 41.46
N LYS A 3 34.79 -23.75 40.59
CA LYS A 3 35.81 -24.17 39.59
C LYS A 3 35.19 -24.46 38.21
N ILE A 4 35.62 -23.65 37.23
CA ILE A 4 36.19 -24.06 35.91
C ILE A 4 35.21 -24.60 34.86
N LEU A 5 35.30 -24.40 33.54
CA LEU A 5 36.03 -23.55 32.58
C LEU A 5 35.76 -24.20 31.19
N TYR A 6 35.73 -23.40 30.12
CA TYR A 6 35.92 -23.76 28.69
C TYR A 6 34.89 -24.65 27.94
N SER A 7 34.43 -24.17 26.77
CA SER A 7 35.16 -24.45 25.52
C SER A 7 34.67 -23.61 24.33
N LEU A 8 35.63 -22.99 23.65
CA LEU A 8 35.57 -22.56 22.26
C LEU A 8 35.18 -23.73 21.37
N LEU A 9 34.41 -23.47 20.30
CA LEU A 9 34.62 -24.17 19.04
C LEU A 9 34.45 -23.20 17.87
N ALA A 10 35.58 -22.84 17.28
CA ALA A 10 35.68 -22.23 15.97
C ALA A 10 35.68 -23.33 14.90
N ALA A 11 34.98 -23.12 13.78
CA ALA A 11 35.35 -23.70 12.50
C ALA A 11 34.71 -22.93 11.34
N LEU A 12 35.55 -22.09 10.75
CA LEU A 12 35.45 -21.50 9.42
C LEU A 12 35.58 -22.63 8.38
N VAL A 13 34.69 -22.72 7.39
CA VAL A 13 34.96 -23.48 6.15
C VAL A 13 34.53 -22.65 4.93
N LEU A 14 35.40 -22.71 3.93
CA LEU A 14 35.63 -21.80 2.82
C LEU A 14 34.67 -21.99 1.62
N LEU A 15 34.54 -20.88 0.90
CA LEU A 15 34.38 -20.69 -0.56
C LEU A 15 34.27 -21.95 -1.44
N THR A 16 33.23 -21.95 -2.28
CA THR A 16 33.33 -22.48 -3.65
C THR A 16 32.88 -21.40 -4.63
N ALA A 17 33.87 -20.82 -5.31
CA ALA A 17 33.68 -20.12 -6.56
C ALA A 17 33.49 -21.16 -7.68
N CYS A 18 32.50 -20.94 -8.55
CA CYS A 18 32.52 -21.46 -9.92
C CYS A 18 32.25 -20.30 -10.87
N ASN A 19 33.32 -19.92 -11.57
CA ASN A 19 33.33 -19.25 -12.86
C ASN A 19 32.59 -20.09 -13.92
N ALA A 20 31.94 -19.45 -14.90
CA ALA A 20 32.39 -19.49 -16.30
C ALA A 20 31.31 -18.93 -17.27
N GLU A 21 31.72 -17.87 -17.98
CA GLU A 21 31.51 -17.52 -19.39
C GLU A 21 30.10 -17.45 -20.02
N GLU A 22 29.79 -16.24 -20.51
CA GLU A 22 28.85 -16.00 -21.62
C GLU A 22 29.43 -16.52 -22.95
N PRO A 23 28.57 -16.82 -23.94
CA PRO A 23 28.57 -15.91 -25.08
C PRO A 23 27.19 -15.54 -25.65
N ASN A 24 27.06 -14.23 -25.87
CA ASN A 24 26.32 -13.51 -26.90
C ASN A 24 25.75 -14.34 -28.08
N ASN A 25 24.43 -14.28 -28.30
CA ASN A 25 23.86 -14.26 -29.65
C ASN A 25 22.46 -13.60 -29.69
N ASN A 26 22.46 -12.33 -30.06
CA ASN A 26 21.55 -11.67 -31.01
C ASN A 26 20.13 -12.28 -31.19
N ARG A 27 19.12 -11.64 -30.59
CA ARG A 27 17.76 -11.60 -31.15
C ARG A 27 17.19 -10.18 -31.03
N GLN A 28 17.43 -9.43 -32.10
CA GLN A 28 16.55 -8.44 -32.71
C GLN A 28 15.24 -8.17 -31.95
N SER A 29 15.24 -7.07 -31.19
CA SER A 29 14.03 -6.47 -30.63
C SER A 29 13.23 -5.83 -31.77
N ALA A 30 12.09 -6.42 -32.09
CA ALA A 30 11.10 -5.77 -32.93
C ALA A 30 10.43 -4.65 -32.11
N ASN A 31 10.77 -3.41 -32.45
CA ASN A 31 10.05 -2.23 -32.01
C ASN A 31 8.57 -2.38 -32.39
N VAL A 32 7.68 -2.33 -31.40
CA VAL A 32 6.26 -2.04 -31.60
C VAL A 32 6.05 -0.57 -31.27
N PRO A 33 5.82 0.30 -32.26
CA PRO A 33 5.33 1.64 -31.99
C PRO A 33 3.80 1.58 -31.86
N LEU A 34 3.34 2.01 -30.70
CA LEU A 34 1.99 2.48 -30.42
C LEU A 34 1.69 3.70 -31.33
N THR A 35 0.61 3.70 -32.10
CA THR A 35 0.10 4.94 -32.73
C THR A 35 -1.43 4.91 -32.91
N LYS A 36 -2.09 5.73 -32.08
CA LYS A 36 -3.21 6.66 -32.34
C LYS A 36 -4.46 6.15 -33.08
N GLU A 37 -5.53 6.03 -32.30
CA GLU A 37 -6.73 6.89 -32.32
C GLU A 37 -7.33 7.40 -33.66
N VAL A 38 -8.67 7.38 -33.65
CA VAL A 38 -9.65 8.20 -34.38
C VAL A 38 -10.27 7.63 -35.66
N LYS A 39 -11.59 7.49 -35.50
CA LYS A 39 -12.65 7.13 -36.42
C LYS A 39 -13.01 8.31 -37.34
N ASP A 40 -13.63 7.96 -38.45
CA ASP A 40 -14.55 8.78 -39.27
C ASP A 40 -13.97 9.71 -40.35
N THR A 41 -14.31 9.35 -41.59
CA THR A 41 -14.49 10.26 -42.73
C THR A 41 -15.95 10.12 -43.23
N PRO A 42 -16.48 11.11 -43.96
CA PRO A 42 -17.74 11.76 -43.59
C PRO A 42 -18.86 11.54 -44.61
N ILE A 43 -20.13 11.65 -44.18
CA ILE A 43 -21.24 12.01 -45.07
C ILE A 43 -22.11 13.10 -44.41
N LYS A 44 -21.88 14.31 -44.92
CA LYS A 44 -22.76 15.49 -45.03
C LYS A 44 -24.02 15.12 -45.85
N VAL A 45 -25.26 15.61 -45.74
CA VAL A 45 -25.91 16.81 -45.16
C VAL A 45 -27.45 16.58 -45.14
N ASN A 46 -28.18 17.29 -44.24
CA ASN A 46 -29.55 17.84 -44.33
C ASN A 46 -30.75 16.91 -44.61
N ASP A 47 -31.95 17.10 -44.05
CA ASP A 47 -32.64 18.27 -43.49
C ASP A 47 -33.85 17.78 -42.66
N GLY A 48 -34.44 18.63 -41.81
CA GLY A 48 -35.83 18.45 -41.37
C GLY A 48 -36.08 18.22 -39.88
N GLN A 49 -36.20 19.34 -39.17
CA GLN A 49 -36.81 19.50 -37.85
C GLN A 49 -38.29 19.06 -37.83
N THR A 50 -38.72 18.24 -36.85
CA THR A 50 -40.06 18.35 -36.22
C THR A 50 -40.06 17.64 -34.87
N THR A 51 -40.29 18.44 -33.83
CA THR A 51 -40.63 18.11 -32.44
C THR A 51 -41.90 17.25 -32.34
N LYS A 52 -41.89 16.22 -31.50
CA LYS A 52 -43.10 15.69 -30.89
C LYS A 52 -42.80 15.03 -29.54
N ASP A 53 -43.55 15.46 -28.53
CA ASP A 53 -43.53 15.01 -27.14
C ASP A 53 -43.54 13.48 -26.99
N SER A 54 -42.77 13.00 -26.03
CA SER A 54 -43.13 11.82 -25.25
C SER A 54 -42.64 12.00 -23.83
N GLU A 55 -43.60 12.27 -22.96
CA GLU A 55 -43.51 12.05 -21.52
C GLU A 55 -43.03 10.62 -21.26
N GLU A 56 -41.81 10.47 -20.75
CA GLU A 56 -41.38 9.22 -20.13
C GLU A 56 -41.07 9.46 -18.66
N LYS A 57 -41.85 8.77 -17.84
CA LYS A 57 -41.94 8.84 -16.39
C LYS A 57 -40.56 8.91 -15.72
N LEU A 58 -40.37 9.94 -14.89
CA LEU A 58 -39.45 9.88 -13.77
C LEU A 58 -39.85 8.69 -12.88
N ASN A 59 -39.12 7.60 -12.98
CA ASN A 59 -39.11 6.56 -11.97
C ASN A 59 -38.27 7.09 -10.81
N GLU A 60 -38.89 7.83 -9.89
CA GLU A 60 -38.33 8.14 -8.58
C GLU A 60 -38.23 6.84 -7.77
N GLN A 61 -37.20 6.05 -8.07
CA GLN A 61 -36.76 5.00 -7.17
C GLN A 61 -36.05 5.70 -6.02
N SER A 62 -36.86 6.06 -5.01
CA SER A 62 -36.43 6.56 -3.72
C SER A 62 -35.42 5.59 -3.14
N GLN A 63 -34.13 5.91 -3.29
CA GLN A 63 -33.06 5.26 -2.56
C GLN A 63 -33.25 5.65 -1.10
N GLU A 64 -33.78 4.70 -0.34
CA GLU A 64 -33.74 4.68 1.12
C GLU A 64 -32.31 4.98 1.54
N THR A 65 -32.08 6.26 1.87
CA THR A 65 -30.78 6.75 2.27
C THR A 65 -30.56 6.15 3.66
N GLN A 66 -29.76 5.09 3.72
CA GLN A 66 -29.26 4.60 5.00
C GLN A 66 -28.73 5.81 5.79
N PRO A 67 -29.07 5.95 7.08
CA PRO A 67 -28.56 7.04 7.88
C PRO A 67 -27.03 7.08 7.72
N ARG A 68 -26.49 8.19 7.21
CA ARG A 68 -25.04 8.43 7.27
C ARG A 68 -24.67 8.42 8.74
N GLU A 69 -24.09 7.32 9.21
CA GLU A 69 -23.37 7.32 10.47
C GLU A 69 -22.35 8.45 10.38
N ILE A 70 -22.51 9.47 11.21
CA ILE A 70 -21.52 10.53 11.34
C ILE A 70 -20.25 9.84 11.79
N PRO A 71 -19.16 9.86 11.01
CA PRO A 71 -17.93 9.14 11.37
C PRO A 71 -17.47 9.65 12.73
N GLN A 72 -17.53 8.79 13.74
CA GLN A 72 -16.98 9.15 15.04
C GLN A 72 -15.46 9.23 14.90
N PRO A 73 -14.81 10.23 15.53
CA PRO A 73 -13.35 10.29 15.54
C PRO A 73 -12.77 8.99 16.08
N LEU A 74 -11.70 8.51 15.44
CA LEU A 74 -11.00 7.32 15.90
C LEU A 74 -10.63 7.43 17.38
N THR A 75 -10.94 6.40 18.15
CA THR A 75 -10.42 6.25 19.51
C THR A 75 -9.05 5.59 19.48
N LYS A 76 -8.24 5.81 20.52
CA LYS A 76 -6.94 5.13 20.68
C LYS A 76 -7.05 3.61 20.63
N ALA A 77 -8.13 3.04 21.15
CA ALA A 77 -8.35 1.59 21.13
C ALA A 77 -8.60 1.09 19.69
N GLN A 78 -9.48 1.74 18.94
CA GLN A 78 -9.77 1.40 17.54
C GLN A 78 -8.52 1.53 16.65
N VAL A 79 -7.73 2.58 16.81
CA VAL A 79 -6.46 2.73 16.08
C VAL A 79 -5.53 1.55 16.37
N LYS A 80 -5.43 1.13 17.62
CA LYS A 80 -4.59 0.00 18.00
C LYS A 80 -5.08 -1.29 17.32
N GLU A 81 -6.38 -1.55 17.31
CA GLU A 81 -6.99 -2.71 16.66
C GLU A 81 -6.72 -2.72 15.14
N ILE A 82 -6.85 -1.56 14.48
CA ILE A 82 -6.54 -1.41 13.06
C ILE A 82 -5.06 -1.72 12.80
N ILE A 83 -4.14 -1.22 13.63
CA ILE A 83 -2.70 -1.53 13.50
C ILE A 83 -2.44 -3.01 13.73
N ASP A 84 -3.05 -3.62 14.74
CA ASP A 84 -2.86 -5.04 15.05
C ASP A 84 -3.34 -5.94 13.90
N PHE A 85 -4.39 -5.56 13.17
CA PHE A 85 -4.94 -6.35 12.07
C PHE A 85 -4.26 -6.09 10.71
N TYR A 86 -4.02 -4.82 10.36
CA TYR A 86 -3.52 -4.43 9.03
C TYR A 86 -2.02 -4.09 9.02
N GLY A 87 -1.50 -3.57 10.13
CA GLY A 87 -0.09 -3.17 10.27
C GLY A 87 0.83 -4.27 10.79
N ALA A 88 0.32 -5.20 11.59
CA ALA A 88 1.05 -6.34 12.13
C ALA A 88 0.53 -7.66 11.51
N GLY A 89 1.43 -8.44 10.91
CA GLY A 89 1.11 -9.77 10.40
C GLY A 89 1.19 -10.85 11.48
N LYS A 90 0.80 -12.07 11.11
CA LYS A 90 0.94 -13.24 11.99
C LYS A 90 2.39 -13.42 12.48
N GLY A 91 2.57 -13.31 13.79
CA GLY A 91 3.84 -13.46 14.50
C GLY A 91 4.63 -12.16 14.67
N ASP A 92 4.21 -11.07 14.02
CA ASP A 92 4.80 -9.75 14.23
C ASP A 92 4.37 -9.21 15.61
N GLN A 93 5.15 -8.31 16.19
CA GLN A 93 4.86 -7.74 17.52
C GLN A 93 4.75 -6.23 17.47
N LEU A 94 3.60 -5.72 17.89
CA LEU A 94 3.35 -4.29 18.06
C LEU A 94 3.88 -3.81 19.43
N SER A 95 4.67 -2.74 19.42
CA SER A 95 5.15 -2.04 20.62
C SER A 95 5.16 -0.53 20.42
N ASN A 96 5.42 0.24 21.50
CA ASN A 96 5.56 1.71 21.46
C ASN A 96 4.40 2.45 20.77
N PHE A 97 3.18 1.95 20.92
CA PHE A 97 2.00 2.55 20.30
C PHE A 97 1.56 3.84 21.03
N SER A 98 1.36 4.91 20.27
CA SER A 98 0.71 6.13 20.73
C SER A 98 -0.22 6.70 19.67
N PHE A 99 -1.32 7.28 20.12
CA PHE A 99 -2.22 8.08 19.29
C PHE A 99 -2.61 9.35 20.05
N VAL A 100 -2.09 10.49 19.58
CA VAL A 100 -2.24 11.79 20.25
C VAL A 100 -2.40 12.86 19.17
N ASN A 101 -3.45 13.69 19.27
CA ASN A 101 -3.69 14.82 18.36
C ASN A 101 -3.67 14.43 16.86
N GLY A 102 -4.19 13.26 16.52
CA GLY A 102 -4.19 12.75 15.16
C GLY A 102 -2.86 12.17 14.68
N GLU A 103 -1.82 12.14 15.50
CA GLU A 103 -0.55 11.49 15.18
C GLU A 103 -0.53 10.05 15.72
N ILE A 104 -0.36 9.09 14.83
CA ILE A 104 -0.23 7.66 15.12
C ILE A 104 1.25 7.30 15.04
N LYS A 105 1.80 6.75 16.13
CA LYS A 105 3.16 6.19 16.15
C LYS A 105 3.11 4.77 16.67
N ALA A 106 3.87 3.88 16.04
CA ALA A 106 4.01 2.50 16.48
C ALA A 106 5.33 1.89 16.01
N THR A 107 5.78 0.85 16.73
CA THR A 107 6.88 -0.01 16.31
C THR A 107 6.32 -1.40 16.00
N VAL A 108 6.64 -1.94 14.83
CA VAL A 108 6.26 -3.30 14.43
C VAL A 108 7.53 -4.13 14.24
N ASN A 109 7.75 -5.09 15.14
CA ASN A 109 8.83 -6.06 15.01
C ASN A 109 8.37 -7.17 14.06
N LEU A 110 8.95 -7.19 12.85
CA LEU A 110 8.60 -8.19 11.84
C LEU A 110 9.16 -9.56 12.24
N ALA A 111 8.30 -10.57 12.24
CA ALA A 111 8.74 -11.95 12.38
C ALA A 111 9.56 -12.36 11.14
N PRO A 112 10.63 -13.16 11.31
CA PRO A 112 11.38 -13.67 10.18
C PRO A 112 10.49 -14.42 9.17
N LYS A 113 10.54 -14.01 7.91
CA LYS A 113 9.87 -14.70 6.79
C LYS A 113 10.93 -15.11 5.76
N LYS A 114 10.89 -16.36 5.32
CA LYS A 114 11.87 -16.89 4.34
C LYS A 114 11.57 -16.51 2.89
N MET A 115 10.31 -16.22 2.57
CA MET A 115 9.88 -16.02 1.19
C MET A 115 10.01 -14.57 0.68
N PHE A 116 10.03 -13.59 1.58
CA PHE A 116 10.00 -12.17 1.20
C PHE A 116 11.03 -11.37 2.01
N PRO A 117 11.75 -10.43 1.38
CA PRO A 117 12.61 -9.49 2.09
C PRO A 117 11.83 -8.67 3.12
N ALA A 118 12.47 -8.37 4.26
CA ALA A 118 11.84 -7.59 5.34
C ALA A 118 11.39 -6.19 4.88
N LYS A 119 12.11 -5.57 3.94
CA LYS A 119 11.74 -4.28 3.33
C LYS A 119 10.42 -4.35 2.59
N ASP A 120 10.21 -5.39 1.77
CA ASP A 120 8.98 -5.54 0.99
C ASP A 120 7.80 -5.84 1.92
N ILE A 121 8.03 -6.62 2.99
CA ILE A 121 7.02 -6.85 4.03
C ILE A 121 6.64 -5.53 4.72
N ALA A 122 7.62 -4.72 5.13
CA ALA A 122 7.38 -3.43 5.78
C ALA A 122 6.56 -2.47 4.89
N VAL A 123 6.93 -2.36 3.61
CA VAL A 123 6.20 -1.53 2.62
C VAL A 123 4.76 -2.03 2.46
N ASN A 124 4.57 -3.34 2.31
CA ASN A 124 3.23 -3.92 2.16
C ASN A 124 2.36 -3.71 3.42
N ARG A 125 2.92 -3.92 4.61
CA ARG A 125 2.22 -3.70 5.89
C ARG A 125 1.84 -2.24 6.07
N TYR A 126 2.76 -1.34 5.77
CA TYR A 126 2.48 0.10 5.84
C TYR A 126 1.36 0.47 4.87
N SER A 127 1.42 0.02 3.61
CA SER A 127 0.38 0.29 2.60
C SER A 127 -1.00 -0.18 3.05
N GLN A 128 -1.11 -1.44 3.52
CA GLN A 128 -2.38 -2.01 4.00
C GLN A 128 -2.95 -1.20 5.17
N LEU A 129 -2.10 -0.87 6.14
CA LEU A 129 -2.50 -0.08 7.30
C LEU A 129 -2.92 1.34 6.92
N SER A 130 -2.11 2.03 6.10
CA SER A 130 -2.37 3.41 5.73
C SER A 130 -3.64 3.54 4.90
N ASP A 131 -3.89 2.59 4.00
CA ASP A 131 -5.10 2.57 3.17
C ASP A 131 -6.35 2.26 3.99
N GLU A 132 -6.26 1.39 4.99
CA GLU A 132 -7.37 1.17 5.91
C GLU A 132 -7.68 2.43 6.71
N LEU A 133 -6.65 3.09 7.27
CA LEU A 133 -6.83 4.30 8.05
C LEU A 133 -7.50 5.43 7.25
N LEU A 134 -7.34 5.48 5.93
CA LEU A 134 -8.02 6.48 5.08
C LEU A 134 -9.56 6.39 5.12
N LYS A 135 -10.12 5.26 5.55
CA LYS A 135 -11.57 5.07 5.74
C LYS A 135 -12.07 5.71 7.04
N HIS A 136 -11.17 6.22 7.86
CA HIS A 136 -11.48 6.75 9.18
C HIS A 136 -10.96 8.19 9.33
N GLU A 137 -11.77 9.03 9.98
CA GLU A 137 -11.40 10.40 10.30
C GLU A 137 -10.70 10.52 11.66
N GLY A 138 -10.03 11.65 11.89
CA GLY A 138 -9.41 11.98 13.17
C GLY A 138 -7.91 11.67 13.28
N TRP A 139 -7.24 11.31 12.18
CA TRP A 139 -5.79 11.18 12.11
C TRP A 139 -5.18 12.00 10.97
N ASN A 140 -3.93 12.38 11.14
CA ASN A 140 -3.19 13.30 10.27
C ASN A 140 -1.82 12.73 9.86
N ILE A 141 -1.15 12.01 10.74
CA ILE A 141 0.21 11.49 10.50
C ILE A 141 0.27 10.05 10.99
N LEU A 142 0.82 9.17 10.15
CA LEU A 142 1.14 7.80 10.48
C LEU A 142 2.66 7.63 10.46
N THR A 143 3.24 7.14 11.55
CA THR A 143 4.66 6.79 11.64
C THR A 143 4.80 5.36 12.15
N ILE A 144 5.35 4.47 11.32
CA ILE A 144 5.66 3.09 11.72
C ILE A 144 7.16 2.85 11.63
N THR A 145 7.74 2.41 12.73
CA THR A 145 9.13 1.94 12.79
C THR A 145 9.16 0.42 12.69
N TYR A 146 9.92 -0.09 11.73
CA TYR A 146 10.23 -1.50 11.56
C TYR A 146 11.71 -1.72 11.93
N PRO A 147 12.02 -2.26 13.12
CA PRO A 147 13.40 -2.41 13.59
C PRO A 147 14.26 -3.18 12.60
N ALA A 148 15.51 -2.74 12.42
CA ALA A 148 16.47 -3.24 11.42
C ALA A 148 16.07 -3.07 9.93
N VAL A 149 14.92 -2.46 9.64
CA VAL A 149 14.45 -2.21 8.27
C VAL A 149 14.39 -0.71 7.97
N GLY A 150 13.76 0.08 8.84
CA GLY A 150 13.62 1.53 8.72
C GLY A 150 12.31 2.05 9.31
N THR A 151 12.09 3.36 9.20
CA THR A 151 10.86 4.04 9.60
C THR A 151 10.19 4.65 8.38
N ILE A 152 8.87 4.58 8.33
CA ILE A 152 8.03 5.25 7.33
C ILE A 152 7.14 6.24 8.07
N SER A 153 7.09 7.48 7.58
CA SER A 153 6.18 8.50 8.11
C SER A 153 5.52 9.26 6.98
N MET A 154 4.19 9.30 6.98
CA MET A 154 3.40 10.00 5.97
C MET A 154 2.22 10.74 6.59
N HIS A 155 1.88 11.88 6.00
CA HIS A 155 0.68 12.62 6.32
C HIS A 155 -0.53 12.08 5.54
N ARG A 156 -1.73 12.18 6.12
CA ARG A 156 -3.00 11.78 5.50
C ARG A 156 -3.24 12.45 4.14
N ASN A 157 -2.75 13.67 3.94
CA ASN A 157 -2.90 14.42 2.69
C ASN A 157 -1.89 14.02 1.60
N GLU A 158 -0.92 13.16 1.89
CA GLU A 158 -0.02 12.57 0.89
C GLU A 158 -0.65 11.39 0.14
N LYS A 159 -1.92 11.07 0.44
CA LYS A 159 -2.71 10.12 -0.34
C LYS A 159 -2.88 10.60 -1.78
N GLU A 160 -3.03 9.64 -2.68
CA GLU A 160 -3.55 9.87 -4.03
C GLU A 160 -5.00 9.36 -4.11
N THR A 161 -5.69 9.73 -5.18
CA THR A 161 -7.07 9.30 -5.45
C THR A 161 -7.15 8.77 -6.88
N ASN A 162 -7.72 7.58 -7.05
CA ASN A 162 -8.06 7.01 -8.36
C ASN A 162 -9.54 6.59 -8.42
N ASP A 163 -9.93 5.87 -9.47
CA ASP A 163 -11.27 5.29 -9.63
C ASP A 163 -11.67 4.33 -8.48
N LYS A 164 -10.66 3.70 -7.87
CA LYS A 164 -10.65 2.90 -6.63
C LYS A 164 -11.05 3.66 -5.36
N GLY A 165 -10.81 4.96 -5.33
CA GLY A 165 -10.81 5.79 -4.14
C GLY A 165 -9.41 6.21 -3.70
N ASP A 166 -9.28 6.53 -2.41
CA ASP A 166 -8.06 7.06 -1.81
C ASP A 166 -7.07 5.96 -1.44
N TYR A 167 -5.78 6.17 -1.70
CA TYR A 167 -4.71 5.22 -1.38
C TYR A 167 -3.36 5.92 -1.16
N PHE A 168 -2.41 5.23 -0.53
CA PHE A 168 -1.02 5.65 -0.46
C PHE A 168 -0.17 4.97 -1.54
N PRO A 169 0.50 5.72 -2.42
CA PRO A 169 1.31 5.12 -3.48
C PRO A 169 2.47 4.29 -2.94
N THR A 170 2.53 3.01 -3.32
CA THR A 170 3.55 2.07 -2.84
C THR A 170 4.99 2.53 -3.14
N MET A 171 5.19 3.21 -4.28
CA MET A 171 6.51 3.76 -4.64
C MET A 171 6.96 4.84 -3.65
N VAL A 172 6.04 5.75 -3.27
CA VAL A 172 6.33 6.80 -2.28
C VAL A 172 6.60 6.20 -0.90
N ILE A 173 5.83 5.18 -0.49
CA ILE A 173 6.07 4.43 0.76
C ILE A 173 7.48 3.85 0.77
N LYS A 174 7.90 3.22 -0.34
CA LYS A 174 9.23 2.60 -0.47
C LYS A 174 10.37 3.64 -0.42
N GLU A 175 10.19 4.80 -1.03
CA GLU A 175 11.16 5.90 -1.00
C GLU A 175 11.30 6.53 0.40
N LYS A 176 10.22 6.53 1.18
CA LYS A 176 10.19 7.07 2.55
C LYS A 176 10.72 6.10 3.60
N LEU A 177 10.88 4.81 3.28
CA LEU A 177 11.47 3.83 4.19
C LEU A 177 12.97 4.12 4.37
N LYS A 178 13.33 4.68 5.53
CA LYS A 178 14.70 5.12 5.87
C LYS A 178 15.19 4.57 7.19
#